data_AF-A0A6G0VM42-F1
#
_entry.id   AF-A0A6G0VM42-F1
#
_cell.length_a   1.000
_cell.length_b   1.000
_cell.length_c   1.000
_cell.angle_alpha   90.00
_cell.angle_beta   90.00
_cell.angle_gamma   90.00
#
_symmetry.space_group_name_H-M   'P 1'
#
loop_
_entity.id
_entity.type
_entity.pdbx_description
1 polymer ?
#
loop_
_entity_poly.entity_id
_entity_poly.type
_entity_poly.pdbx_seq_one_letter_code
_entity_poly.pdbx_strand_id
1 'polypeptide(L)' 'MSIRPDIHSQTKKTIFSVYKYLKKLSNDKSNLEVANFFKQAQQITAEACEVSIATVRRITSEVSKSSCSES' A
#
# COMPACT_ATOMS: atom_id res chain seq x y z
N MET A 1 -22.84 -19.68 -10.46
CA MET A 1 -21.39 -19.79 -10.69
C MET A 1 -20.69 -18.89 -9.68
N SER A 2 -19.87 -19.45 -8.79
CA SER A 2 -19.10 -18.65 -7.85
C SER A 2 -18.03 -17.92 -8.65
N ILE A 3 -18.21 -16.61 -8.85
CA ILE A 3 -17.18 -15.73 -9.42
C ILE A 3 -16.08 -15.67 -8.35
N ARG A 4 -15.18 -16.65 -8.34
CA ARG A 4 -13.96 -16.54 -7.55
C ARG A 4 -13.16 -15.46 -8.26
N PRO A 5 -12.94 -14.28 -7.64
CA PRO A 5 -12.06 -13.29 -8.23
C PRO A 5 -10.74 -13.99 -8.52
N ASP A 6 -10.22 -13.85 -9.74
CA ASP A 6 -8.90 -14.36 -10.08
C ASP A 6 -7.87 -13.68 -9.18
N ILE A 7 -7.57 -14.34 -8.06
CA ILE A 7 -6.66 -13.83 -7.03
C ILE A 7 -5.30 -13.58 -7.66
N HIS A 8 -4.92 -14.34 -8.69
CA HIS A 8 -3.64 -14.20 -9.37
C HIS A 8 -3.56 -12.88 -10.14
N SER A 9 -4.62 -12.51 -10.86
CA SER A 9 -4.79 -11.19 -11.49
C SER A 9 -4.90 -10.05 -10.47
N GLN A 10 -5.53 -10.29 -9.31
CA GLN A 10 -5.82 -9.26 -8.32
C GLN A 10 -4.75 -9.11 -7.22
N THR A 11 -3.75 -9.99 -7.15
CA THR A 11 -2.76 -10.02 -6.05
C THR A 11 -2.11 -8.65 -5.84
N LYS A 12 -1.68 -8.01 -6.93
CA LYS A 12 -1.09 -6.66 -6.89
C LYS A 12 -2.10 -5.63 -6.35
N LYS A 13 -3.33 -5.63 -6.86
CA LYS A 13 -4.40 -4.69 -6.48
C LYS A 13 -4.80 -4.83 -5.01
N THR A 14 -4.84 -6.07 -4.49
CA THR A 14 -5.10 -6.37 -3.09
C THR A 14 -4.01 -5.81 -2.18
N ILE A 15 -2.74 -6.09 -2.49
CA ILE A 15 -1.60 -5.54 -1.73
C ILE A 15 -1.63 -4.01 -1.76
N PHE A 16 -1.85 -3.40 -2.92
CA PHE A 16 -1.96 -1.95 -3.05
C PHE A 16 -3.11 -1.35 -2.22
N SER A 17 -4.26 -2.02 -2.18
CA SER A 17 -5.43 -1.58 -1.41
C SER A 17 -5.15 -1.59 0.10
N VAL A 18 -4.43 -2.61 0.59
CA VAL A 18 -3.98 -2.69 1.99
C VAL A 18 -3.03 -1.54 2.33
N TYR A 19 -2.01 -1.29 1.50
CA TYR A 19 -1.08 -0.17 1.73
C TYR A 19 -1.79 1.19 1.69
N LYS A 20 -2.78 1.36 0.80
CA LYS A 20 -3.60 2.58 0.74
C LYS A 20 -4.41 2.79 2.02
N TYR A 21 -4.99 1.72 2.55
CA TYR A 21 -5.76 1.77 3.79
C TYR A 21 -4.86 2.10 4.98
N LEU A 22 -3.72 1.43 5.12
CA LEU A 22 -2.75 1.73 6.17
C LEU A 22 -2.22 3.16 6.09
N LYS A 23 -1.98 3.68 4.87
CA LYS A 23 -1.62 5.08 4.65
C LYS A 23 -2.72 6.03 5.13
N LYS A 24 -3.98 5.73 4.82
CA LYS A 24 -5.13 6.54 5.27
C LYS A 24 -5.17 6.59 6.80
N LEU A 25 -4.99 5.46 7.46
CA LEU A 25 -4.95 5.40 8.93
C LEU A 25 -3.72 6.13 9.51
N SER A 26 -2.57 6.06 8.83
CA SER A 26 -1.35 6.76 9.28
C SER A 26 -1.46 8.29 9.24
N ASN A 27 -2.39 8.82 8.44
CA ASN A 27 -2.66 10.26 8.36
C ASN A 27 -3.64 10.72 9.45
N ASP A 28 -4.28 9.80 10.16
CA ASP A 28 -5.14 10.13 11.28
C ASP A 28 -4.28 10.56 12.48
N LYS A 29 -4.34 11.86 12.80
CA LYS A 29 -3.57 12.46 13.89
C LYS A 29 -4.01 11.97 15.27
N SER A 30 -5.17 11.30 15.37
CA SER A 30 -5.63 10.69 16.62
C SER A 30 -4.87 9.42 16.97
N ASN A 31 -4.17 8.79 16.02
CA ASN A 31 -3.51 7.51 16.23
C ASN A 31 -2.06 7.49 15.70
N LEU A 32 -1.16 8.07 16.50
CA LEU A 32 0.27 8.16 16.18
C LEU A 32 0.97 6.80 16.11
N GLU A 33 0.45 5.78 16.79
CA GLU A 33 1.00 4.41 16.74
C GLU A 33 0.89 3.82 15.33
N VAL A 34 -0.25 4.02 14.67
CA VAL A 34 -0.45 3.56 13.29
C VAL A 34 0.47 4.31 12.32
N ALA A 35 0.75 5.59 12.57
CA ALA A 35 1.71 6.35 11.77
C ALA A 35 3.15 5.82 11.90
N ASN A 36 3.57 5.44 13.11
CA ASN A 36 4.88 4.83 13.34
C ASN A 36 4.96 3.43 12.77
N PHE A 37 3.94 2.60 12.97
CA PHE A 37 3.84 1.27 12.36
C PHE A 37 3.95 1.35 10.84
N PHE A 38 3.26 2.30 10.21
CA PHE A 38 3.30 2.47 8.77
C PHE A 38 4.72 2.83 8.27
N LYS A 39 5.46 3.68 8.99
CA LYS A 39 6.86 3.99 8.66
C LYS A 39 7.76 2.75 8.78
N GLN A 40 7.59 1.96 9.83
CA GLN A 40 8.34 0.71 10.02
C GLN A 40 8.02 -0.30 8.92
N ALA A 41 6.74 -0.45 8.56
CA ALA A 41 6.32 -1.30 7.46
C ALA A 41 6.98 -0.88 6.13
N GLN A 42 7.10 0.42 5.86
CA GLN A 42 7.82 0.91 4.67
C GLN A 42 9.31 0.54 4.70
N GLN A 43 9.96 0.57 5.86
CA GLN A 43 11.37 0.16 6.02
C GLN A 43 11.55 -1.34 5.79
N ILE A 44 10.72 -2.16 6.44
CA ILE A 44 10.73 -3.62 6.25
C ILE A 44 10.47 -3.98 4.77
N THR A 45 9.57 -3.24 4.10
CA THR A 45 9.30 -3.44 2.67
C THR A 45 10.53 -3.11 1.82
N ALA A 46 11.24 -2.03 2.15
CA ALA A 46 12.43 -1.61 1.43
C ALA A 46 13.54 -2.68 1.55
N GLU A 47 13.72 -3.22 2.76
CA GLU A 47 14.66 -4.30 3.04
C GLU A 47 14.27 -5.61 2.34
N ALA A 48 13.02 -6.05 2.49
CA ALA A 48 12.53 -7.30 1.92
C ALA A 48 12.51 -7.30 0.38
N CYS A 49 12.32 -6.14 -0.25
CA CYS A 49 12.34 -6.00 -1.70
C CYS A 49 13.70 -5.53 -2.25
N GLU A 50 14.71 -5.33 -1.39
CA GLU A 50 16.05 -4.84 -1.77
C GLU A 50 16.01 -3.53 -2.58
N VAL A 51 15.06 -2.65 -2.24
CA VAL A 51 14.89 -1.34 -2.88
C VAL A 51 15.11 -0.22 -1.88
N SER A 52 15.31 0.99 -2.39
CA SER A 52 15.37 2.17 -1.53
C SER A 52 14.02 2.45 -0.85
N ILE A 53 14.06 2.99 0.37
CA ILE A 53 12.87 3.51 1.07
C ILE A 53 12.16 4.59 0.25
N ALA A 54 12.89 5.34 -0.58
CA ALA A 54 12.33 6.34 -1.48
C ALA A 54 11.45 5.69 -2.57
N THR A 55 11.86 4.53 -3.10
CA THR A 55 11.07 3.72 -4.04
C THR A 55 9.75 3.28 -3.40
N VAL A 56 9.80 2.76 -2.16
CA VAL A 56 8.59 2.33 -1.43
C VAL A 56 7.65 3.52 -1.17
N ARG A 57 8.18 4.68 -0.77
CA ARG A 57 7.40 5.91 -0.57
C ARG A 57 6.76 6.42 -1.86
N ARG A 58 7.48 6.34 -2.98
CA ARG A 58 6.98 6.74 -4.31
C ARG A 58 5.82 5.84 -4.73
N ILE A 59 5.98 4.52 -4.66
CA ILE A 59 4.93 3.54 -4.97
C ILE A 59 3.69 3.79 -4.09
N THR A 60 3.90 3.97 -2.79
CA THR A 60 2.84 4.31 -1.82
C THR A 60 2.14 5.64 -2.15
N SER A 61 2.82 6.57 -2.82
CA SER A 61 2.27 7.87 -3.24
C SER A 61 1.54 7.80 -4.58
N GLU A 62 2.02 6.99 -5.51
CA GLU A 62 1.40 6.73 -6.81
C GLU A 62 0.07 5.97 -6.68
N VAL A 63 -0.07 5.10 -5.67
CA VAL A 63 -1.34 4.42 -5.30
C VAL A 63 -2.48 5.38 -4.94
N SER A 64 -2.14 6.63 -4.58
CA SER A 64 -3.15 7.67 -4.32
C SER A 64 -3.73 8.25 -5.62
N LYS A 65 -3.02 8.13 -6.76
CA LYS A 65 -3.38 8.72 -8.05
C LYS A 65 -4.05 7.72 -9.00
N SER A 66 -3.85 6.42 -8.81
CA SER A 66 -4.34 5.38 -9.72
C SER A 66 -5.81 4.97 -9.54
N SER A 67 -6.64 5.72 -8.81
CA SER A 67 -8.10 5.50 -8.78
C SER A 67 -8.86 6.16 -9.93
N CYS A 68 -8.18 6.60 -11.00
CA CYS A 68 -8.84 7.14 -12.19
C CYS A 68 -7.94 6.90 -13.41
N SER A 69 -8.03 5.70 -14.02
CA SER A 69 -7.71 5.38 -15.43
C SER A 69 -7.71 3.85 -15.61
N GLU A 70 -8.90 3.26 -15.58
CA GLU A 70 -9.19 2.06 -16.37
C GLU A 70 -10.56 2.34 -17.01
N SER A 71 -10.53 2.99 -18.18
CA SER A 71 -11.64 3.11 -19.14
C SER A 71 -11.25 2.37 -20.41
#